data_AF-A0A645HXW7-F1
#
_entry.id   AF-A0A645HXW7-F1
#
_cell.length_a   1.000
_cell.length_b   1.000
_cell.length_c   1.000
_cell.angle_alpha   90.00
_cell.angle_beta   90.00
_cell.angle_gamma   90.00
#
_symmetry.space_group_name_H-M   'P 1'
#
loop_
_entity.id
_entity.type
_entity.pdbx_description
1 polymer ?
#
loop_
_entity_poly.entity_id
_entity_poly.type
_entity_poly.pdbx_seq_one_letter_code
_entity_poly.pdbx_strand_id
1 'polypeptide(L)'
;MRYPEFSSERMHFELVLVGRKISSADMEIGSRLRNQLGRGELGLVSDDPRMKRYVLNWYTLFDSFELSNTFMLDKLKLQRLALEGTSKEELVSDLQEAVAS
;
A
#
# COMPACT_ATOMS: atom_id res chain seq x y z
N MET A 1 -16.94 -7.03 24.53
CA MET A 1 -17.16 -6.24 23.31
C MET A 1 -17.05 -7.17 22.11
N ARG A 2 -18.18 -7.57 21.51
CA ARG A 2 -18.20 -8.42 20.30
C ARG A 2 -19.39 -7.95 19.47
N TYR A 3 -19.13 -7.08 18.50
CA TYR A 3 -20.13 -6.59 17.54
C TYR A 3 -20.29 -7.66 16.45
N PRO A 4 -21.42 -8.38 16.36
CA PRO A 4 -21.63 -9.47 15.40
C PRO A 4 -21.73 -8.98 13.95
N GLU A 5 -21.88 -7.67 13.74
CA GLU A 5 -22.01 -7.02 12.44
C GLU A 5 -20.67 -6.98 11.68
N PHE A 6 -19.56 -7.18 12.39
CA PHE A 6 -18.24 -7.52 11.82
C PHE A 6 -18.12 -9.04 11.64
N SER A 7 -19.06 -9.64 10.91
CA SER A 7 -18.96 -11.02 10.47
C SER A 7 -17.65 -11.20 9.67
N SER A 8 -16.74 -11.98 10.25
CA SER A 8 -15.35 -12.18 9.84
C SER A 8 -15.12 -12.83 8.47
N GLU A 9 -16.18 -13.12 7.71
CA GLU A 9 -16.06 -13.89 6.46
C GLU A 9 -15.34 -13.13 5.35
N ARG A 10 -15.35 -11.79 5.39
CA ARG A 10 -14.58 -10.93 4.46
C ARG A 10 -13.38 -10.24 5.10
N MET A 11 -13.07 -10.53 6.37
CA MET A 11 -11.86 -9.98 6.98
C MET A 11 -10.64 -10.70 6.43
N HIS A 12 -9.79 -9.93 5.75
CA HIS A 12 -8.48 -10.35 5.29
C HIS A 12 -7.42 -9.62 6.14
N PHE A 13 -6.50 -10.38 6.73
CA PHE A 13 -5.43 -9.81 7.56
C PHE A 13 -4.11 -9.81 6.80
N GLU A 14 -3.41 -8.69 6.86
CA GLU A 14 -2.03 -8.60 6.38
C GLU A 14 -1.10 -8.49 7.58
N LEU A 15 -0.27 -9.51 7.77
CA LEU A 15 0.78 -9.50 8.78
C LEU A 15 2.11 -9.19 8.12
N VAL A 16 2.72 -8.07 8.50
CA VAL A 16 4.03 -7.66 8.00
C VAL A 16 5.05 -7.71 9.13
N LEU A 17 6.03 -8.60 9.00
CA LEU A 17 7.19 -8.64 9.88
C LEU A 17 8.31 -7.80 9.28
N VAL A 18 8.79 -6.81 10.04
CA VAL A 18 9.85 -5.90 9.60
C VAL A 18 11.08 -6.06 10.49
N GLY A 19 12.24 -6.23 9.87
CA GLY A 19 13.52 -6.37 10.59
C GLY A 19 14.73 -5.92 9.79
N ARG A 20 15.92 -6.02 10.38
CA ARG A 20 17.19 -5.75 9.67
C ARG A 20 17.69 -6.96 8.88
N LYS A 21 17.53 -8.15 9.46
CA LYS A 21 17.97 -9.42 8.88
C LYS A 21 17.08 -10.54 9.43
N ILE A 22 16.82 -11.54 8.61
CA ILE A 22 16.23 -12.81 9.06
C ILE A 22 17.28 -13.53 9.93
N SER A 23 16.85 -14.08 11.07
CA SER A 23 17.74 -14.83 11.97
C SER A 23 18.45 -15.96 11.22
N SER A 24 19.73 -16.20 11.52
CA SER A 24 20.47 -17.33 10.95
C SER A 24 19.97 -18.69 11.45
N ALA A 25 19.20 -18.71 12.53
CA ALA A 25 18.55 -19.91 13.04
C ALA A 25 17.22 -20.22 12.31
N ASP A 26 16.74 -19.31 11.46
CA ASP A 26 15.54 -19.55 10.66
C ASP A 26 15.88 -20.50 9.50
N MET A 27 15.04 -21.52 9.31
CA MET A 27 15.18 -22.49 8.21
C MET A 27 14.08 -22.36 7.16
N GLU A 28 13.06 -21.53 7.40
CA GLU A 28 11.79 -21.61 6.67
C GLU A 28 11.45 -20.33 5.88
N ILE A 29 11.64 -19.15 6.48
CA ILE A 29 11.27 -17.86 5.87
C ILE A 29 12.01 -17.68 4.55
N GLY A 30 13.32 -17.98 4.51
CA GLY A 30 14.11 -17.86 3.29
C GLY A 30 13.60 -18.76 2.14
N SER A 31 13.13 -19.97 2.46
CA SER A 31 12.55 -20.89 1.46
C SER A 31 11.21 -20.37 0.95
N ARG A 32 10.34 -19.93 1.86
CA ARG A 32 9.02 -19.39 1.54
C ARG A 32 9.09 -18.12 0.68
N LEU A 33 10.01 -17.21 0.98
CA LEU A 33 10.27 -16.01 0.16
C LEU A 33 10.60 -16.38 -1.30
N ARG A 34 11.48 -17.38 -1.51
CA ARG A 34 11.84 -17.83 -2.85
C ARG A 34 10.65 -18.47 -3.58
N ASN A 35 9.84 -19.24 -2.87
CA ASN A 35 8.68 -19.91 -3.46
C ASN A 35 7.57 -18.94 -3.90
N GLN A 36 7.51 -17.74 -3.29
CA GLN A 36 6.51 -16.72 -3.62
C GLN A 36 7.04 -15.61 -4.55
N LEU A 37 8.33 -15.67 -4.95
CA LEU A 37 8.96 -14.65 -5.78
C LEU A 37 8.25 -14.43 -7.12
N GLY A 38 7.64 -15.48 -7.68
CA GLY A 38 6.89 -15.44 -8.94
C GLY A 38 5.55 -14.70 -8.88
N ARG A 39 5.06 -14.31 -7.70
CA ARG A 39 3.79 -13.59 -7.55
C ARG A 39 3.90 -12.08 -7.71
N GLY A 40 5.13 -11.54 -7.78
CA GLY A 40 5.36 -10.10 -7.93
C GLY A 40 5.08 -9.28 -6.67
N GLU A 41 4.80 -9.92 -5.53
CA GLU A 41 4.62 -9.25 -4.24
C GLU A 41 5.91 -9.32 -3.41
N LEU A 42 6.48 -8.15 -3.10
CA LEU A 42 7.75 -8.06 -2.38
C LEU A 42 7.61 -8.59 -0.95
N GLY A 43 8.51 -9.49 -0.55
CA GLY A 43 8.54 -10.01 0.81
C GLY A 43 7.41 -11.00 1.15
N LEU A 44 6.61 -11.44 0.17
CA LEU A 44 5.53 -12.40 0.43
C LEU A 44 6.09 -13.75 0.90
N VAL A 45 5.56 -14.25 2.01
CA VAL A 45 5.96 -15.53 2.63
C VAL A 45 4.80 -16.52 2.65
N SER A 46 3.56 -16.03 2.72
CA SER A 46 2.37 -16.86 2.65
C SER A 46 1.18 -16.06 2.14
N ASP A 47 0.37 -16.71 1.33
CA ASP A 47 -0.88 -16.17 0.81
C ASP A 47 -2.00 -17.16 1.09
N ASP A 48 -2.55 -17.05 2.31
CA ASP A 48 -3.69 -17.84 2.75
C ASP A 48 -4.98 -17.03 2.48
N PRO A 49 -6.13 -17.67 2.18
CA PRO A 49 -7.37 -16.96 1.79
C PRO A 49 -7.83 -15.86 2.76
N ARG A 50 -7.49 -15.99 4.05
CA ARG A 50 -7.85 -15.04 5.11
C ARG A 50 -6.66 -14.23 5.62
N MET A 51 -5.44 -14.55 5.22
CA MET A 51 -4.25 -13.92 5.76
C MET A 51 -3.07 -13.96 4.80
N LYS A 52 -2.54 -12.78 4.47
CA LYS A 52 -1.24 -12.65 3.82
C LYS A 52 -0.16 -12.34 4.85
N ARG A 53 1.02 -12.93 4.63
CA ARG A 53 2.18 -12.77 5.50
C ARG A 53 3.37 -12.28 4.69
N TYR A 54 3.96 -11.20 5.16
CA TYR A 54 5.11 -10.57 4.54
C TYR A 54 6.28 -10.52 5.53
N VAL A 55 7.49 -10.70 5.01
CA VAL A 55 8.74 -10.43 5.71
C VAL A 55 9.53 -9.44 4.88
N LEU A 56 9.68 -8.23 5.41
CA LEU A 56 10.37 -7.13 4.76
C LEU A 56 11.55 -6.68 5.61
N ASN A 57 12.53 -6.07 4.95
CA ASN A 57 13.56 -5.33 5.65
C ASN A 57 13.29 -3.82 5.55
N TRP A 58 13.91 -3.05 6.45
CA TRP A 58 13.72 -1.60 6.47
C TRP A 58 14.06 -0.93 5.14
N TYR A 59 15.12 -1.37 4.45
CA TYR A 59 15.50 -0.82 3.16
C TYR A 59 14.38 -1.01 2.12
N THR A 60 13.87 -2.23 1.97
CA THR A 60 12.77 -2.53 1.04
C THR A 60 11.50 -1.73 1.34
N LEU A 61 11.21 -1.51 2.62
CA LEU A 61 10.04 -0.74 3.03
C LEU A 61 10.23 0.75 2.71
N PHE A 62 11.41 1.30 2.99
CA PHE A 62 11.73 2.69 2.67
C PHE A 62 11.78 2.94 1.16
N ASP A 63 12.39 2.04 0.38
CA ASP A 63 12.45 2.17 -1.08
C ASP A 63 11.04 2.18 -1.69
N SER A 64 10.18 1.25 -1.26
CA SER A 64 8.78 1.20 -1.71
C SER A 64 7.99 2.43 -1.29
N PHE A 65 8.23 2.93 -0.08
CA PHE A 65 7.58 4.12 0.45
C PHE A 65 8.02 5.37 -0.33
N GLU A 66 9.33 5.54 -0.55
CA GLU A 66 9.90 6.68 -1.27
C GLU A 66 9.38 6.71 -2.71
N LEU A 67 9.39 5.57 -3.40
CA LEU A 67 8.89 5.46 -4.77
C LEU A 67 7.41 5.87 -4.85
N SER A 68 6.57 5.31 -3.98
CA SER A 68 5.13 5.57 -3.98
C SER A 68 4.80 7.02 -3.65
N ASN A 69 5.45 7.57 -2.62
CA ASN A 69 5.19 8.94 -2.20
C ASN A 69 5.76 9.98 -3.16
N THR A 70 6.94 9.74 -3.74
CA THR A 70 7.49 10.63 -4.76
C THR A 70 6.55 10.72 -5.95
N PHE A 71 6.06 9.57 -6.45
CA PHE A 71 5.08 9.53 -7.52
C PHE A 71 3.79 10.28 -7.16
N MET A 72 3.24 10.05 -5.96
CA MET A 72 2.04 10.76 -5.49
C MET A 72 2.27 12.27 -5.39
N LEU A 73 3.41 12.69 -4.84
CA LEU A 73 3.77 14.10 -4.72
C LEU A 73 3.91 14.76 -6.08
N ASP A 74 4.53 14.09 -7.04
CA ASP A 74 4.70 14.64 -8.39
C ASP A 74 3.36 14.74 -9.12
N LYS A 75 2.46 13.76 -8.95
CA LYS A 75 1.09 13.85 -9.44
C LYS A 75 0.35 15.04 -8.83
N LEU A 76 0.47 15.26 -7.52
CA LEU A 76 -0.15 16.39 -6.83
C LEU A 76 0.41 17.73 -7.30
N LYS A 77 1.72 17.84 -7.53
CA LYS A 77 2.34 19.04 -8.10
C LYS A 77 1.83 19.32 -9.52
N LEU A 78 1.72 18.29 -10.36
CA LEU A 78 1.18 18.44 -11.71
C LEU A 78 -0.28 18.90 -11.69
N GLN A 79 -1.10 18.33 -10.80
CA GLN A 79 -2.48 18.78 -10.61
C GLN A 79 -2.52 20.23 -10.12
N ARG A 80 -1.64 20.61 -9.19
CA ARG A 80 -1.56 22.00 -8.71
C ARG A 80 -1.18 22.96 -9.84
N LEU A 81 -0.19 22.62 -10.67
CA LEU A 81 0.22 23.43 -11.82
C LEU A 81 -0.92 23.62 -12.82
N ALA A 82 -1.75 22.59 -13.04
CA ALA A 82 -2.92 22.70 -13.90
C ALA A 82 -3.98 23.67 -13.36
N LEU A 83 -4.01 23.88 -12.03
CA LEU A 83 -4.95 24.76 -11.33
C LEU A 83 -4.38 26.17 -11.08
N GLU A 84 -3.07 26.37 -11.18
CA GLU A 84 -2.41 27.67 -10.95
C GLU A 84 -2.76 28.71 -12.05
N GLY A 85 -3.22 28.26 -13.23
CA GLY A 85 -3.66 29.12 -14.33
C GLY A 85 -5.14 29.49 -14.30
N THR A 86 -5.93 28.86 -13.44
CA THR A 86 -7.38 29.07 -13.35
C THR A 86 -7.71 30.08 -12.26
N SER A 87 -8.64 30.99 -12.53
CA SER A 87 -9.11 31.93 -11.52
C SER A 87 -9.91 31.23 -10.43
N LYS A 88 -9.99 31.85 -9.25
CA LYS A 88 -10.76 31.29 -8.12
C LYS A 88 -12.24 31.14 -8.48
N GLU A 89 -12.75 32.07 -9.28
CA GLU A 89 -14.14 32.12 -9.73
C GLU A 89 -14.45 30.97 -10.68
N GLU A 90 -13.55 30.66 -11.63
CA GLU A 90 -13.67 29.51 -12.54
C GLU A 90 -13.60 28.18 -11.76
N LEU A 91 -12.67 28.05 -10.81
CA LEU A 91 -12.56 26.85 -9.95
C LEU A 91 -13.81 26.58 -9.13
N VAL A 92 -14.44 27.64 -8.59
CA VAL A 92 -15.68 27.51 -7.82
C VAL A 92 -16.86 27.12 -8.73
N SER A 93 -16.90 27.64 -9.96
CA SER A 93 -17.91 27.28 -10.95
C SER A 93 -17.80 25.79 -11.34
N ASP A 94 -16.61 25.33 -11.69
CA ASP A 94 -16.35 23.93 -12.07
C ASP A 94 -16.71 22.95 -10.95
N LEU A 95 -16.39 23.29 -9.69
CA LEU A 95 -16.72 22.46 -8.53
C LEU A 95 -18.23 22.38 -8.26
N GLN A 96 -18.99 23.43 -8.59
CA GLN A 96 -20.43 23.46 -8.40
C GLN A 96 -21.17 22.69 -9.50
N GLU A 97 -20.65 22.68 -10.73
CA GLU A 97 -21.19 21.88 -11.83
C GLU A 97 -20.92 20.37 -11.65
N ALA A 98 -19.74 20.00 -11.13
CA ALA A 98 -19.36 18.60 -10.89
C ALA A 98 -20.19 17.90 -9.79
N VAL A 99 -20.83 18.64 -8.89
CA VAL A 99 -21.71 18.10 -7.83
C VAL A 99 -23.17 17.94 -8.30
N ALA A 100 -23.53 18.56 -9.42
CA ALA A 100 -24.89 18.55 -9.98
C ALA A 100 -25.14 17.43 -11.02
N SER A 101 -24.14 16.60 -11.30
CA SER A 101 -24.19 15.44 -12.23
C SER A 101 -24.10 14.12 -11.47
#